data_AF-L1IYM5-F1
#
_entry.id   AF-L1IYM5-F1
#
_cell.length_a   1.000
_cell.length_b   1.000
_cell.length_c   1.000
_cell.angle_alpha   90.00
_cell.angle_beta   90.00
_cell.angle_gamma   90.00
#
_symmetry.space_group_name_H-M   'P 1'
#
loop_
_entity.id
_entity.type
_entity.pdbx_description
1 polymer ?
#
loop_
_entity_poly.entity_id
_entity_poly.type
_entity_poly.pdbx_seq_one_letter_code
_entity_poly.pdbx_strand_id
1 'polypeptide(L)'
;MAATRVLVLLLLLMAGPRGHGGDVTELTRSWAEQDALAMAEEAKGAGNQRASGTLLLTMLIKNEEFHLQRSLPLWAPIIDFWVIGIGATDALLRYVRLVEHGLKTFPQATHGILADADFTPLPQTLDKAQLDSSCSKLSFSILEADGAGTRAIDWIYRNIPGDRAGNKSGRYIEWLLKDLEVFVRAGSLACASVIVLLQVGGGQGLVEKRLISLLVSWDTAELPGFGPGQNLDEERYWAMLKTAEICERYLFDFDCALKYWHKAWDLDPPRADAVFYIGQHYRLQRDGGRAVKYLRKTIKLLMPRRAHHQWPYLYSCLRHLELVRAASSLTRPQIDD
;
A
#
# COMPACT_ATOMS: atom_id res chain seq x y z
N MET A 1 33.00 -8.74 5.28
CA MET A 1 31.64 -8.60 5.86
C MET A 1 31.04 -7.39 5.16
N ALA A 2 29.90 -7.50 4.48
CA ALA A 2 29.37 -6.39 3.70
C ALA A 2 29.10 -5.19 4.61
N ALA A 3 29.90 -4.14 4.48
CA ALA A 3 29.79 -2.97 5.33
C ALA A 3 28.55 -2.14 4.97
N THR A 4 27.79 -1.85 6.02
CA THR A 4 26.47 -1.22 6.01
C THR A 4 26.61 0.26 5.72
N ARG A 5 25.99 0.80 4.66
CA ARG A 5 26.02 2.24 4.38
C ARG A 5 24.92 2.94 5.15
N VAL A 6 25.22 3.42 6.35
CA VAL A 6 24.27 4.19 7.15
C VAL A 6 24.35 5.67 6.78
N LEU A 7 23.34 6.19 6.06
CA LEU A 7 23.07 7.62 6.04
C LEU A 7 21.91 7.90 7.00
N VAL A 8 22.23 8.33 8.21
CA VAL A 8 21.20 8.86 9.11
C VAL A 8 20.84 10.26 8.63
N LEU A 9 19.85 10.35 7.75
CA LEU A 9 19.32 11.64 7.36
C LEU A 9 18.25 12.07 8.38
N LEU A 10 18.66 12.90 9.34
CA LEU A 10 17.73 13.52 10.28
C LEU A 10 16.88 14.57 9.53
N LEU A 11 15.81 14.13 8.86
CA LEU A 11 14.79 15.03 8.34
C LEU A 11 13.95 15.55 9.52
N LEU A 12 14.47 16.56 10.21
CA LEU A 12 13.66 17.46 11.04
C LEU A 12 12.74 18.21 10.07
N LEU A 13 11.59 17.61 9.74
CA LEU A 13 10.49 18.33 9.12
C LEU A 13 9.97 19.32 10.18
N MET A 14 10.57 20.51 10.16
CA MET A 14 10.43 21.62 11.09
C MET A 14 8.98 21.84 11.52
N ALA A 15 8.69 21.53 12.79
CA ALA A 15 7.57 22.08 13.52
C ALA A 15 8.06 22.53 14.91
N GLY A 16 8.54 23.78 14.98
CA GLY A 16 8.67 24.59 16.20
C GLY A 16 9.75 24.19 17.22
N PRO A 17 10.39 25.16 17.90
CA PRO A 17 11.32 24.87 18.97
C PRO A 17 10.55 24.51 20.25
N ARG A 18 10.94 23.41 20.92
CA ARG A 18 11.18 23.35 22.38
C ARG A 18 11.37 21.92 22.87
N GLY A 19 12.39 21.77 23.72
CA GLY A 19 12.30 20.99 24.95
C GLY A 19 12.91 19.58 24.92
N HIS A 20 14.14 19.48 25.40
CA HIS A 20 14.77 18.31 26.03
C HIS A 20 14.50 16.92 25.41
N GLY A 21 15.36 16.51 24.49
CA GLY A 21 15.63 15.10 24.17
C GLY A 21 17.13 14.91 24.02
N GLY A 22 17.67 13.81 24.57
CA GLY A 22 19.11 13.49 24.54
C GLY A 22 19.70 13.39 23.13
N ASP A 23 21.02 13.51 23.04
CA ASP A 23 21.78 13.67 21.79
C ASP A 23 21.90 12.35 20.99
N VAL A 24 20.80 11.93 20.37
CA VAL A 24 20.74 10.81 19.41
C VAL A 24 21.60 11.10 18.15
N THR A 25 21.91 12.37 17.90
CA THR A 25 22.72 12.85 16.78
C THR A 25 24.21 12.48 16.90
N GLU A 26 24.75 12.38 18.12
CA GLU A 26 26.17 12.08 18.34
C GLU A 26 26.48 10.58 18.17
N LEU A 27 25.58 9.72 18.66
CA LEU A 27 25.71 8.25 18.58
C LEU A 27 25.67 7.74 17.13
N THR A 28 24.89 8.41 16.27
CA THR A 28 24.72 8.04 14.86
C THR A 28 25.86 8.50 13.95
N ARG A 29 26.57 9.58 14.32
CA ARG A 29 27.71 10.11 13.55
C ARG A 29 28.97 9.26 13.73
N SER A 30 29.26 8.82 14.96
CA SER A 30 30.46 8.03 15.26
C SER A 30 30.52 6.68 14.54
N TRP A 31 29.37 6.04 14.33
CA TRP A 31 29.30 4.75 13.62
C TRP A 31 29.50 4.92 12.10
N ALA A 32 29.01 6.00 11.51
CA ALA A 32 29.10 6.23 10.07
C ALA A 32 30.53 6.50 9.57
N GLU A 33 31.40 7.09 10.40
CA GLU A 33 32.76 7.49 10.00
C GLU A 33 33.79 6.35 10.05
N GLN A 34 33.67 5.42 11.02
CA GLN A 34 34.61 4.31 11.16
C GLN A 34 34.42 3.23 10.09
N ASP A 35 33.18 3.01 9.66
CA ASP A 35 32.86 2.00 8.64
C ASP A 35 33.27 2.42 7.22
N ALA A 36 33.26 3.73 6.91
CA ALA A 36 33.58 4.23 5.57
C ALA A 36 35.05 3.99 5.13
N LEU A 37 35.99 3.97 6.07
CA LEU A 37 37.42 3.78 5.80
C LEU A 37 37.80 2.33 5.52
N ALA A 38 37.21 1.37 6.25
CA ALA A 38 37.46 -0.07 6.03
C ALA A 38 36.94 -0.56 4.66
N MET A 39 35.94 0.14 4.09
CA MET A 39 35.24 -0.23 2.87
C MET A 39 36.00 0.03 1.57
N ALA A 40 36.86 1.06 1.53
CA ALA A 40 37.64 1.38 0.34
C ALA A 40 38.65 0.27 -0.01
N GLU A 41 38.97 -0.61 0.94
CA GLU A 41 39.92 -1.70 0.77
C GLU A 41 39.26 -3.02 0.32
N GLU A 42 38.05 -3.36 0.80
CA GLU A 42 37.40 -4.65 0.54
C GLU A 42 36.80 -4.75 -0.89
N ALA A 43 36.40 -3.63 -1.49
CA ALA A 43 35.78 -3.57 -2.83
C ALA A 43 36.71 -3.98 -3.99
N LYS A 44 38.02 -4.12 -3.75
CA LYS A 44 38.99 -4.53 -4.77
C LYS A 44 39.07 -6.05 -5.00
N GLY A 45 38.38 -6.89 -4.21
CA GLY A 45 38.62 -8.34 -4.16
C GLY A 45 37.53 -9.30 -4.65
N ALA A 46 36.30 -8.86 -4.99
CA ALA A 46 35.18 -9.78 -5.19
C ALA A 46 34.93 -10.14 -6.68
N GLY A 47 35.24 -11.38 -7.07
CA GLY A 47 34.96 -11.94 -8.40
C GLY A 47 33.55 -12.51 -8.56
N ASN A 48 33.00 -12.41 -9.79
CA ASN A 48 31.91 -13.13 -10.48
C ASN A 48 30.74 -13.83 -9.74
N GLN A 49 30.41 -13.49 -8.49
CA GLN A 49 29.14 -13.86 -7.89
C GLN A 49 28.01 -13.01 -8.48
N ARG A 50 26.82 -13.61 -8.74
CA ARG A 50 25.62 -12.86 -9.09
C ARG A 50 25.39 -11.81 -8.00
N ALA A 51 25.36 -10.54 -8.39
CA ALA A 51 25.17 -9.44 -7.45
C ALA A 51 23.82 -9.63 -6.75
N SER A 52 23.85 -9.86 -5.44
CA SER A 52 22.65 -9.81 -4.61
C SER A 52 22.03 -8.42 -4.71
N GLY A 53 20.71 -8.33 -4.73
CA GLY A 53 20.05 -7.04 -4.70
C GLY A 53 20.38 -6.30 -3.41
N THR A 54 20.53 -4.99 -3.54
CA THR A 54 20.70 -4.09 -2.41
C THR A 54 19.35 -3.65 -1.87
N LEU A 55 19.26 -3.48 -0.55
CA LEU A 55 18.05 -3.25 0.21
C LEU A 55 18.09 -1.89 0.93
N LEU A 56 17.06 -1.09 0.69
CA LEU A 56 16.83 0.21 1.33
C LEU A 56 15.80 0.06 2.47
N LEU A 57 16.22 0.26 3.72
CA LEU A 57 15.28 0.37 4.84
C LEU A 57 14.78 1.81 4.95
N THR A 58 13.47 1.97 4.93
CA THR A 58 12.79 3.22 5.25
C THR A 58 12.01 3.05 6.55
N MET A 59 12.39 3.79 7.59
CA MET A 59 11.80 3.69 8.92
C MET A 59 11.33 5.06 9.40
N LEU A 60 10.12 5.14 9.95
CA LEU A 60 9.65 6.33 10.64
C LEU A 60 9.67 6.05 12.14
N ILE A 61 10.26 6.94 12.93
CA ILE A 61 10.47 6.77 14.36
C ILE A 61 9.74 7.85 15.14
N LYS A 62 9.11 7.45 16.25
CA LYS A 62 8.42 8.32 17.20
C LYS A 62 8.86 8.09 18.65
N ASN A 63 10.04 8.59 19.02
CA ASN A 63 10.56 8.48 20.39
C ASN A 63 10.62 7.02 20.88
N GLU A 64 11.15 6.13 20.05
CA GLU A 64 11.15 4.67 20.25
C GLU A 64 12.57 4.15 20.58
N GLU A 65 13.32 4.86 21.43
CA GLU A 65 14.71 4.52 21.76
C GLU A 65 14.87 3.03 22.12
N PHE A 66 14.00 2.52 22.98
CA PHE A 66 14.00 1.12 23.40
C PHE A 66 13.85 0.15 22.22
N HIS A 67 12.95 0.44 21.28
CA HIS A 67 12.75 -0.43 20.12
C HIS A 67 13.94 -0.37 19.16
N LEU A 68 14.56 0.81 18.99
CA LEU A 68 15.73 0.97 18.12
C LEU A 68 16.96 0.24 18.65
N GLN A 69 17.23 0.34 19.96
CA GLN A 69 18.33 -0.40 20.61
C GLN A 69 18.19 -1.91 20.36
N ARG A 70 16.96 -2.42 20.32
CA ARG A 70 16.66 -3.83 20.03
C ARG A 70 16.74 -4.16 18.53
N SER A 71 16.12 -3.35 17.67
CA SER A 71 15.89 -3.72 16.28
C SER A 71 17.04 -3.37 15.34
N LEU A 72 17.72 -2.24 15.55
CA LEU A 72 18.79 -1.77 14.65
C LEU A 72 19.96 -2.74 14.53
N PRO A 73 20.48 -3.37 15.61
CA PRO A 73 21.57 -4.34 15.49
C PRO A 73 21.21 -5.56 14.63
N LEU A 74 19.93 -5.91 14.57
CA LEU A 74 19.43 -7.04 13.79
C LEU A 74 19.13 -6.65 12.34
N TRP A 75 18.78 -5.39 12.09
CA TRP A 75 18.68 -4.84 10.73
C TRP A 75 20.06 -4.57 10.09
N ALA A 76 21.05 -4.16 10.88
CA ALA A 76 22.42 -3.83 10.47
C ALA A 76 23.04 -4.79 9.43
N PRO A 77 23.04 -6.12 9.65
CA PRO A 77 23.67 -7.06 8.71
C PRO A 77 22.86 -7.29 7.43
N ILE A 78 21.60 -6.87 7.37
CA ILE A 78 20.69 -7.15 6.26
C ILE A 78 20.61 -5.95 5.30
N ILE A 79 20.56 -4.74 5.85
CA ILE A 79 20.23 -3.53 5.11
C ILE A 79 21.47 -2.88 4.52
N ASP A 80 21.40 -2.49 3.25
CA ASP A 80 22.50 -1.79 2.58
C ASP A 80 22.41 -0.27 2.74
N PHE A 81 21.19 0.27 2.72
CA PHE A 81 20.91 1.71 2.78
C PHE A 81 19.81 2.02 3.78
N TRP A 82 19.94 3.14 4.48
CA TRP A 82 19.04 3.52 5.56
C TRP A 82 18.45 4.89 5.31
N VAL A 83 17.16 5.03 5.55
CA VAL A 83 16.48 6.32 5.59
C VAL A 83 15.53 6.31 6.77
N ILE A 84 15.87 7.12 7.76
CA ILE A 84 15.17 7.16 9.03
C ILE A 84 14.54 8.54 9.19
N GLY A 85 13.21 8.61 9.23
CA GLY A 85 12.47 9.83 9.51
C GLY A 85 12.12 9.92 10.98
N ILE A 86 12.27 11.09 11.60
CA ILE A 86 11.90 11.32 13.00
C ILE A 86 10.75 12.34 13.06
N GLY A 87 9.67 12.07 13.78
CA GLY A 87 8.73 13.12 14.17
C GLY A 87 7.28 12.74 14.51
N ALA A 88 6.59 13.65 15.19
CA ALA A 88 5.46 13.35 16.06
C ALA A 88 4.08 13.17 15.40
N THR A 89 3.81 13.70 14.20
CA THR A 89 2.43 13.70 13.66
C THR A 89 2.39 13.67 12.12
N ASP A 90 1.45 12.88 11.60
CA ASP A 90 1.19 12.48 10.18
C ASP A 90 2.15 11.44 9.57
N ALA A 91 1.97 10.18 9.97
CA ALA A 91 2.85 9.08 9.56
C ALA A 91 2.84 8.78 8.05
N LEU A 92 1.66 8.75 7.42
CA LEU A 92 1.54 8.22 6.05
C LEU A 92 2.19 9.12 4.97
N LEU A 93 1.94 10.43 5.01
CA LEU A 93 2.53 11.36 4.04
C LEU A 93 4.06 11.45 4.21
N ARG A 94 4.55 11.26 5.44
CA ARG A 94 5.99 11.20 5.72
C ARG A 94 6.61 9.95 5.13
N TYR A 95 6.00 8.77 5.25
CA TYR A 95 6.53 7.55 4.63
C TYR A 95 6.72 7.71 3.12
N VAL A 96 5.74 8.27 2.39
CA VAL A 96 5.88 8.49 0.95
C VAL A 96 7.07 9.39 0.63
N ARG A 97 7.17 10.54 1.31
CA ARG A 97 8.28 11.47 1.10
C ARG A 97 9.64 10.87 1.50
N LEU A 98 9.65 10.05 2.54
CA LEU A 98 10.86 9.39 3.04
C LEU A 98 11.35 8.32 2.07
N VAL A 99 10.42 7.54 1.49
CA VAL A 99 10.72 6.59 0.40
C VAL A 99 11.21 7.34 -0.82
N GLU A 100 10.51 8.38 -1.29
CA GLU A 100 10.94 9.20 -2.43
C GLU A 100 12.35 9.76 -2.22
N HIS A 101 12.63 10.27 -1.03
CA HIS A 101 13.95 10.76 -0.67
C HIS A 101 14.99 9.64 -0.70
N GLY A 102 14.68 8.49 -0.11
CA GLY A 102 15.55 7.32 -0.11
C GLY A 102 15.91 6.83 -1.51
N LEU A 103 14.93 6.74 -2.39
CA LEU A 103 15.14 6.33 -3.78
C LEU A 103 15.96 7.37 -4.57
N LYS A 104 15.76 8.67 -4.27
CA LYS A 104 16.56 9.75 -4.87
C LYS A 104 18.01 9.73 -4.39
N THR A 105 18.22 9.48 -3.11
CA THR A 105 19.54 9.49 -2.45
C THR A 105 20.32 8.21 -2.72
N PHE A 106 19.63 7.08 -2.87
CA PHE A 106 20.20 5.76 -3.15
C PHE A 106 19.62 5.17 -4.43
N PRO A 107 19.91 5.74 -5.60
CA PRO A 107 19.38 5.25 -6.88
C PRO A 107 19.85 3.83 -7.22
N GLN A 108 20.93 3.35 -6.59
CA GLN A 108 21.41 1.97 -6.71
C GLN A 108 20.60 0.94 -5.92
N ALA A 109 19.68 1.39 -5.03
CA ALA A 109 18.85 0.49 -4.24
C ALA A 109 17.87 -0.30 -5.15
N THR A 110 18.05 -1.62 -5.23
CA THR A 110 17.18 -2.47 -6.05
C THR A 110 15.82 -2.80 -5.41
N HIS A 111 15.77 -2.84 -4.07
CA HIS A 111 14.61 -3.21 -3.26
C HIS A 111 14.46 -2.25 -2.08
N GLY A 112 13.23 -2.07 -1.59
CA GLY A 112 12.96 -1.28 -0.40
C GLY A 112 12.10 -2.03 0.61
N ILE A 113 12.30 -1.71 1.89
CA ILE A 113 11.46 -2.16 3.01
C ILE A 113 10.94 -0.94 3.72
N LEU A 114 9.65 -0.96 4.04
CA LEU A 114 9.08 -0.08 5.06
C LEU A 114 9.06 -0.86 6.37
N ALA A 115 9.67 -0.31 7.41
CA ALA A 115 9.62 -0.90 8.74
C ALA A 115 9.21 0.17 9.76
N ASP A 116 8.49 -0.28 10.78
CA ASP A 116 8.30 0.47 11.99
C ASP A 116 9.42 0.11 12.99
N ALA A 117 9.71 0.98 13.96
CA ALA A 117 10.87 0.81 14.85
C ALA A 117 10.75 -0.46 15.72
N ASP A 118 9.52 -0.87 16.02
CA ASP A 118 9.19 -2.07 16.78
C ASP A 118 9.43 -3.38 16.00
N PHE A 119 9.49 -3.31 14.66
CA PHE A 119 9.72 -4.47 13.80
C PHE A 119 11.17 -4.93 13.92
N THR A 120 11.35 -6.04 14.64
CA THR A 120 12.66 -6.63 14.89
C THR A 120 12.85 -7.82 13.95
N PRO A 121 13.73 -7.76 12.94
CA PRO A 121 13.86 -8.82 11.95
C PRO A 121 14.45 -10.08 12.58
N LEU A 122 14.10 -11.23 12.00
CA LEU A 122 14.83 -12.48 12.20
C LEU A 122 15.75 -12.68 10.99
N PRO A 123 17.03 -12.27 11.06
CA PRO A 123 17.92 -12.24 9.89
C PRO A 123 18.02 -13.57 9.14
N GLN A 124 17.97 -14.68 9.89
CA GLN A 124 17.99 -16.04 9.35
C GLN A 124 16.80 -16.38 8.44
N THR A 125 15.74 -15.56 8.47
CA THR A 125 14.53 -15.75 7.63
C THR A 125 14.53 -14.86 6.38
N LEU A 126 15.56 -14.04 6.19
CA LEU A 126 15.71 -13.18 5.02
C LEU A 126 17.00 -13.53 4.27
N ASP A 127 16.84 -14.16 3.12
CA ASP A 127 17.94 -14.49 2.22
C ASP A 127 18.10 -13.41 1.15
N LYS A 128 19.15 -12.58 1.27
CA LYS A 128 19.44 -11.50 0.30
C LYS A 128 19.78 -12.02 -1.09
N ALA A 129 20.21 -13.28 -1.24
CA ALA A 129 20.45 -13.86 -2.55
C ALA A 129 19.15 -13.98 -3.36
N GLN A 130 18.00 -14.02 -2.69
CA GLN A 130 16.68 -14.03 -3.31
C GLN A 130 16.23 -12.64 -3.77
N LEU A 131 16.94 -11.56 -3.43
CA LEU A 131 16.62 -10.20 -3.86
C LEU A 131 17.17 -9.91 -5.25
N ASP A 132 16.88 -10.76 -6.23
CA ASP A 132 17.34 -10.54 -7.60
C ASP A 132 16.37 -9.67 -8.42
N SER A 133 16.69 -9.46 -9.70
CA SER A 133 15.86 -8.71 -10.64
C SER A 133 14.58 -9.46 -11.08
N SER A 134 14.22 -10.56 -10.46
CA SER A 134 12.94 -11.25 -10.62
C SER A 134 12.09 -11.20 -9.36
N CYS A 135 12.70 -10.88 -8.21
CA CYS A 135 12.06 -10.90 -6.91
C CYS A 135 11.10 -9.73 -6.70
N SER A 136 9.83 -9.91 -7.06
CA SER A 136 8.80 -8.87 -6.82
C SER A 136 8.39 -8.76 -5.35
N LYS A 137 8.63 -9.80 -4.55
CA LYS A 137 8.28 -9.92 -3.14
C LYS A 137 9.15 -10.99 -2.49
N LEU A 138 9.60 -10.70 -1.28
CA LEU A 138 10.19 -11.68 -0.37
C LEU A 138 9.50 -11.56 0.99
N SER A 139 9.09 -12.70 1.53
CA SER A 139 8.51 -12.82 2.87
C SER A 139 9.61 -13.16 3.86
N PHE A 140 9.63 -12.50 5.01
CA PHE A 140 10.55 -12.81 6.11
C PHE A 140 9.85 -12.57 7.44
N SER A 141 10.39 -13.15 8.52
CA SER A 141 9.79 -13.06 9.84
C SER A 141 10.35 -11.90 10.63
N ILE A 142 9.48 -11.26 11.41
CA ILE A 142 9.84 -10.30 12.46
C ILE A 142 9.33 -10.81 13.81
N LEU A 143 10.00 -10.43 14.89
CA LEU A 143 9.48 -10.53 16.24
C LEU A 143 8.45 -9.42 16.45
N GLU A 144 7.35 -9.76 17.14
CA GLU A 144 6.34 -8.78 17.53
C GLU A 144 6.88 -7.82 18.61
N ALA A 145 6.19 -6.70 18.82
CA ALA A 145 6.65 -5.63 19.70
C ALA A 145 6.94 -6.12 21.13
N ASP A 146 6.16 -7.08 21.63
CA ASP A 146 6.29 -7.71 22.95
C ASP A 146 7.36 -8.82 23.01
N GLY A 147 7.92 -9.22 21.87
CA GLY A 147 8.86 -10.34 21.75
C GLY A 147 8.26 -11.73 21.98
N ALA A 148 6.93 -11.84 22.19
CA ALA A 148 6.26 -13.11 22.48
C ALA A 148 5.88 -13.86 21.19
N GLY A 149 5.69 -13.13 20.09
CA GLY A 149 5.29 -13.67 18.81
C GLY A 149 6.32 -13.49 17.69
N THR A 150 6.17 -14.29 16.64
CA THR A 150 6.75 -14.00 15.34
C THR A 150 5.64 -13.87 14.31
N ARG A 151 5.80 -12.97 13.35
CA ARG A 151 4.90 -12.88 12.21
C ARG A 151 5.69 -12.71 10.91
N ALA A 152 5.21 -13.34 9.85
CA ALA A 152 5.73 -13.11 8.52
C ALA A 152 5.26 -11.76 8.00
N ILE A 153 6.18 -10.96 7.47
CA ILE A 153 5.89 -9.74 6.73
C ILE A 153 6.40 -9.84 5.30
N ASP A 154 5.69 -9.14 4.44
CA ASP A 154 5.77 -9.25 2.97
C ASP A 154 6.21 -7.93 2.31
N TRP A 155 6.90 -7.07 3.05
CA TRP A 155 6.98 -5.63 2.76
C TRP A 155 8.20 -5.24 1.92
N ILE A 156 8.85 -6.21 1.27
CA ILE A 156 9.90 -5.90 0.30
C ILE A 156 9.24 -5.48 -1.00
N TYR A 157 9.19 -4.17 -1.26
CA TYR A 157 8.72 -3.65 -2.53
C TYR A 157 9.88 -3.60 -3.53
N ARG A 158 9.62 -4.14 -4.72
CA ARG A 158 10.44 -3.93 -5.91
C ARG A 158 9.83 -2.81 -6.75
N ASN A 159 10.65 -2.18 -7.58
CA ASN A 159 10.27 -1.21 -8.61
C ASN A 159 9.91 0.20 -8.14
N ILE A 160 10.98 0.95 -7.95
CA ILE A 160 11.23 2.20 -8.68
C ILE A 160 10.59 2.13 -10.10
N PRO A 161 9.92 3.19 -10.60
CA PRO A 161 8.88 3.10 -11.63
C PRO A 161 9.23 2.31 -12.92
N GLY A 162 8.42 1.30 -13.29
CA GLY A 162 8.51 0.68 -14.63
C GLY A 162 7.91 -0.72 -14.88
N ASP A 163 7.64 -1.56 -13.88
CA ASP A 163 7.48 -3.01 -14.11
C ASP A 163 6.08 -3.57 -13.76
N ARG A 164 5.64 -4.56 -14.57
CA ARG A 164 4.28 -5.09 -14.71
C ARG A 164 4.18 -6.44 -14.00
N ALA A 165 3.73 -6.47 -12.74
CA ALA A 165 3.47 -7.72 -12.02
C ALA A 165 2.04 -8.24 -12.26
N GLY A 166 1.93 -9.33 -13.02
CA GLY A 166 0.70 -10.10 -13.25
C GLY A 166 0.30 -11.02 -12.08
N ASN A 167 -0.99 -11.36 -12.03
CA ASN A 167 -1.70 -12.23 -11.07
C ASN A 167 -1.68 -11.81 -9.59
N LYS A 168 -2.63 -10.93 -9.24
CA LYS A 168 -2.92 -10.46 -7.87
C LYS A 168 -4.32 -10.84 -7.34
N SER A 169 -5.06 -11.72 -8.01
CA SER A 169 -6.48 -11.97 -7.74
C SER A 169 -6.77 -12.66 -6.40
N GLY A 170 -5.95 -13.62 -5.96
CA GLY A 170 -6.22 -14.42 -4.74
C GLY A 170 -6.18 -13.65 -3.42
N ARG A 171 -5.25 -12.69 -3.26
CA ARG A 171 -5.07 -11.95 -1.98
C ARG A 171 -6.06 -10.82 -1.78
N TYR A 172 -6.69 -10.35 -2.85
CA TYR A 172 -7.71 -9.30 -2.74
C TYR A 172 -9.02 -9.87 -2.17
N ILE A 173 -9.33 -11.15 -2.41
CA ILE A 173 -10.48 -11.84 -1.80
C ILE A 173 -10.33 -11.88 -0.29
N GLU A 174 -9.17 -12.25 0.23
CA GLU A 174 -8.91 -12.29 1.68
C GLU A 174 -9.01 -10.89 2.32
N TRP A 175 -8.54 -9.86 1.63
CA TRP A 175 -8.64 -8.47 2.12
C TRP A 175 -10.08 -7.96 2.08
N LEU A 176 -10.81 -8.25 1.00
CA LEU A 176 -12.25 -7.96 0.86
C LEU A 176 -13.07 -8.70 1.94
N LEU A 177 -12.78 -9.97 2.17
CA LEU A 177 -13.38 -10.79 3.21
C LEU A 177 -13.11 -10.19 4.60
N LYS A 178 -11.89 -9.75 4.86
CA LYS A 178 -11.51 -9.13 6.13
C LYS A 178 -12.19 -7.77 6.36
N ASP A 179 -12.26 -6.92 5.34
CA ASP A 179 -13.01 -5.67 5.39
C ASP A 179 -14.49 -5.96 5.68
N LEU A 180 -15.06 -6.96 5.01
CA LEU A 180 -16.44 -7.39 5.25
C LEU A 180 -16.64 -7.95 6.67
N GLU A 181 -15.73 -8.77 7.20
CA GLU A 181 -15.78 -9.36 8.55
C GLU A 181 -15.80 -8.31 9.66
N VAL A 182 -15.05 -7.22 9.47
CA VAL A 182 -15.08 -6.05 10.36
C VAL A 182 -16.49 -5.42 10.38
N PHE A 183 -17.20 -5.40 9.25
CA PHE A 183 -18.55 -4.83 9.18
C PHE A 183 -19.65 -5.68 9.80
N VAL A 184 -19.54 -7.02 9.75
CA VAL A 184 -20.50 -7.89 10.44
C VAL A 184 -20.48 -7.69 11.94
N ARG A 185 -19.28 -7.51 12.50
CA ARG A 185 -19.12 -7.21 13.93
C ARG A 185 -19.70 -5.85 14.33
N ALA A 186 -19.84 -4.92 13.38
CA ALA A 186 -20.45 -3.61 13.59
C ALA A 186 -21.99 -3.60 13.42
N GLY A 187 -22.61 -4.76 13.16
CA GLY A 187 -24.07 -4.89 13.07
C GLY A 187 -24.69 -4.55 11.71
N SER A 188 -23.88 -4.37 10.65
CA SER A 188 -24.41 -4.17 9.30
C SER A 188 -24.81 -5.50 8.66
N LEU A 189 -26.13 -5.72 8.54
CA LEU A 189 -26.74 -6.89 7.91
C LEU A 189 -26.32 -7.07 6.43
N ALA A 190 -26.02 -5.98 5.73
CA ALA A 190 -25.60 -5.99 4.33
C ALA A 190 -24.28 -6.74 4.13
N CYS A 191 -23.33 -6.54 5.03
CA CYS A 191 -22.02 -7.17 4.94
C CYS A 191 -22.05 -8.65 5.32
N ALA A 192 -22.97 -9.05 6.22
CA ALA A 192 -23.14 -10.45 6.62
C ALA A 192 -23.49 -11.35 5.44
N SER A 193 -24.36 -10.90 4.55
CA SER A 193 -24.78 -11.67 3.37
C SER A 193 -23.65 -11.83 2.35
N VAL A 194 -22.77 -10.83 2.20
CA VAL A 194 -21.63 -10.86 1.27
C VAL A 194 -20.52 -11.79 1.78
N ILE A 195 -20.27 -11.82 3.10
CA ILE A 195 -19.30 -12.76 3.71
C ILE A 195 -19.76 -14.20 3.59
N VAL A 196 -21.02 -14.47 3.96
CA VAL A 196 -21.56 -15.83 3.93
C VAL A 196 -21.45 -16.42 2.51
N LEU A 197 -21.63 -15.60 1.47
CA LEU A 197 -21.49 -16.04 0.09
C LEU A 197 -20.03 -16.24 -0.35
N LEU A 198 -19.10 -15.38 0.10
CA LEU A 198 -17.67 -15.52 -0.23
C LEU A 198 -17.00 -16.68 0.54
N GLN A 199 -17.46 -17.00 1.76
CA GLN A 199 -16.92 -18.11 2.58
C GLN A 199 -17.39 -19.50 2.12
N VAL A 200 -18.54 -19.61 1.46
CA VAL A 200 -19.13 -20.90 1.01
C VAL A 200 -18.55 -21.37 -0.34
N GLY A 201 -17.67 -20.58 -0.97
CA GLY A 201 -17.27 -20.76 -2.36
C GLY A 201 -15.97 -21.51 -2.63
N GLY A 202 -15.93 -22.83 -2.44
CA GLY A 202 -14.84 -23.71 -2.92
C GLY A 202 -14.78 -23.94 -4.44
N GLY A 203 -15.54 -23.20 -5.25
CA GLY A 203 -15.58 -23.33 -6.70
C GLY A 203 -15.77 -21.97 -7.38
N GLN A 204 -14.73 -21.52 -8.10
CA GLN A 204 -14.56 -20.12 -8.54
C GLN A 204 -15.73 -19.56 -9.39
N GLY A 205 -16.38 -20.35 -10.26
CA GLY A 205 -17.34 -19.76 -11.23
C GLY A 205 -18.81 -19.63 -10.79
N LEU A 206 -19.30 -20.43 -9.83
CA LEU A 206 -20.74 -20.43 -9.47
C LEU A 206 -21.07 -19.40 -8.38
N VAL A 207 -20.09 -19.07 -7.55
CA VAL A 207 -20.19 -18.18 -6.41
C VAL A 207 -20.31 -16.73 -6.88
N GLU A 208 -19.57 -16.37 -7.93
CA GLU A 208 -19.52 -15.01 -8.48
C GLU A 208 -20.88 -14.57 -9.05
N LYS A 209 -21.59 -15.44 -9.78
CA LYS A 209 -22.92 -15.11 -10.35
C LYS A 209 -24.00 -14.95 -9.28
N ARG A 210 -24.00 -15.78 -8.24
CA ARG A 210 -24.94 -15.66 -7.11
C ARG A 210 -24.66 -14.42 -6.29
N LEU A 211 -23.38 -14.10 -6.08
CA LEU A 211 -22.95 -12.90 -5.36
C LEU A 211 -23.38 -11.62 -6.08
N ILE A 212 -23.15 -11.54 -7.39
CA ILE A 212 -23.64 -10.42 -8.20
C ILE A 212 -25.16 -10.37 -8.16
N SER A 213 -25.87 -11.50 -8.34
CA SER A 213 -27.34 -11.49 -8.27
C SER A 213 -27.86 -10.98 -6.92
N LEU A 214 -27.18 -11.31 -5.81
CA LEU A 214 -27.51 -10.76 -4.50
C LEU A 214 -27.20 -9.27 -4.46
N LEU A 215 -25.99 -8.83 -4.79
CA LEU A 215 -25.63 -7.41 -4.73
C LEU A 215 -26.52 -6.55 -5.64
N VAL A 216 -26.93 -7.09 -6.78
CA VAL A 216 -27.88 -6.46 -7.70
C VAL A 216 -29.29 -6.43 -7.13
N SER A 217 -29.68 -7.36 -6.25
CA SER A 217 -30.97 -7.20 -5.56
C SER A 217 -30.98 -5.98 -4.64
N TRP A 218 -29.84 -5.46 -4.19
CA TRP A 218 -29.77 -4.20 -3.42
C TRP A 218 -30.06 -2.96 -4.28
N ASP A 219 -29.82 -3.04 -5.59
CA ASP A 219 -30.18 -1.99 -6.55
C ASP A 219 -31.70 -1.91 -6.76
N THR A 220 -32.40 -3.05 -6.69
CA THR A 220 -33.82 -3.15 -7.02
C THR A 220 -34.75 -3.27 -5.82
N ALA A 221 -34.26 -3.68 -4.64
CA ALA A 221 -35.12 -4.05 -3.52
C ALA A 221 -35.51 -2.87 -2.61
N GLU A 222 -36.80 -2.82 -2.29
CA GLU A 222 -37.26 -2.66 -0.90
C GLU A 222 -36.79 -3.90 -0.13
N LEU A 223 -35.68 -3.79 0.61
CA LEU A 223 -35.09 -4.93 1.30
C LEU A 223 -36.10 -5.54 2.29
N PRO A 224 -36.38 -6.85 2.25
CA PRO A 224 -37.28 -7.49 3.19
C PRO A 224 -36.76 -7.31 4.62
N GLY A 225 -37.55 -6.65 5.48
CA GLY A 225 -37.19 -6.36 6.87
C GLY A 225 -36.72 -4.93 7.13
N PHE A 226 -36.56 -4.10 6.09
CA PHE A 226 -36.32 -2.66 6.26
C PHE A 226 -37.62 -1.90 6.02
N GLY A 227 -38.01 -1.07 7.00
CA GLY A 227 -39.25 -0.31 6.93
C GLY A 227 -39.16 0.81 5.88
N PRO A 228 -40.30 1.25 5.30
CA PRO A 228 -40.32 2.44 4.46
C PRO A 228 -39.71 3.64 5.21
N GLY A 229 -38.71 4.30 4.61
CA GLY A 229 -38.03 5.47 5.17
C GLY A 229 -36.68 5.22 5.83
N GLN A 230 -36.17 3.98 5.87
CA GLN A 230 -34.77 3.75 6.27
C GLN A 230 -33.80 4.17 5.16
N ASN A 231 -32.90 5.10 5.47
CA ASN A 231 -31.88 5.60 4.55
C ASN A 231 -30.78 4.54 4.37
N LEU A 232 -30.95 3.69 3.36
CA LEU A 232 -30.02 2.63 2.96
C LEU A 232 -29.06 3.10 1.85
N ASP A 233 -28.94 4.41 1.63
CA ASP A 233 -28.17 4.95 0.51
C ASP A 233 -26.69 4.57 0.62
N GLU A 234 -26.17 4.44 1.85
CA GLU A 234 -24.78 4.04 2.09
C GLU A 234 -24.56 2.55 1.76
N GLU A 235 -25.42 1.65 2.22
CA GLU A 235 -25.32 0.21 1.94
C GLU A 235 -25.52 -0.07 0.45
N ARG A 236 -26.49 0.61 -0.20
CA ARG A 236 -26.71 0.51 -1.64
C ARG A 236 -25.50 1.01 -2.42
N TYR A 237 -24.98 2.18 -2.05
CA TYR A 237 -23.78 2.73 -2.65
C TYR A 237 -22.62 1.73 -2.57
N TRP A 238 -22.39 1.15 -1.39
CA TRP A 238 -21.35 0.15 -1.18
C TRP A 238 -21.56 -1.13 -1.97
N ALA A 239 -22.79 -1.64 -2.02
CA ALA A 239 -23.13 -2.82 -2.82
C ALA A 239 -22.81 -2.58 -4.30
N MET A 240 -23.14 -1.40 -4.83
CA MET A 240 -22.82 -1.05 -6.22
C MET A 240 -21.31 -0.94 -6.44
N LEU A 241 -20.58 -0.29 -5.54
CA LEU A 241 -19.12 -0.16 -5.60
C LEU A 241 -18.43 -1.53 -5.62
N LYS A 242 -18.87 -2.45 -4.76
CA LYS A 242 -18.31 -3.81 -4.67
C LYS A 242 -18.72 -4.70 -5.83
N THR A 243 -19.94 -4.58 -6.34
CA THR A 243 -20.35 -5.27 -7.57
C THR A 243 -19.44 -4.91 -8.72
N ALA A 244 -19.12 -3.62 -8.87
CA ALA A 244 -18.24 -3.15 -9.92
C ALA A 244 -16.80 -3.67 -9.77
N GLU A 245 -16.24 -3.62 -8.56
CA GLU A 245 -14.92 -4.21 -8.26
C GLU A 245 -14.90 -5.72 -8.58
N ILE A 246 -15.99 -6.44 -8.29
CA ILE A 246 -16.11 -7.86 -8.59
C ILE A 246 -16.08 -8.10 -10.10
N CYS A 247 -16.89 -7.34 -10.84
CA CYS A 247 -16.96 -7.40 -12.29
C CYS A 247 -15.60 -7.11 -12.95
N GLU A 248 -14.90 -6.06 -12.54
CA GLU A 248 -13.59 -5.73 -13.13
C GLU A 248 -12.52 -6.78 -12.79
N ARG A 249 -12.40 -7.15 -11.51
CA ARG A 249 -11.20 -7.84 -11.02
C ARG A 249 -11.27 -9.35 -11.09
N TYR A 250 -12.47 -9.92 -11.05
CA TYR A 250 -12.65 -11.37 -11.03
C TYR A 250 -13.30 -11.87 -12.31
N LEU A 251 -14.32 -11.16 -12.79
CA LEU A 251 -15.00 -11.54 -14.03
C LEU A 251 -14.33 -10.99 -15.29
N PHE A 252 -13.45 -9.98 -15.13
CA PHE A 252 -12.89 -9.22 -16.25
C PHE A 252 -13.99 -8.63 -17.17
N ASP A 253 -15.18 -8.39 -16.60
CA ASP A 253 -16.32 -7.78 -17.27
C ASP A 253 -16.29 -6.27 -17.00
N PHE A 254 -15.57 -5.58 -17.87
CA PHE A 254 -15.33 -4.14 -17.77
C PHE A 254 -16.59 -3.29 -17.99
N ASP A 255 -17.50 -3.76 -18.86
CA ASP A 255 -18.77 -3.08 -19.10
C ASP A 255 -19.69 -3.19 -17.88
N CYS A 256 -19.75 -4.37 -17.26
CA CYS A 256 -20.41 -4.54 -15.96
C CYS A 256 -19.80 -3.61 -14.90
N ALA A 257 -18.47 -3.57 -14.78
CA ALA A 257 -17.80 -2.74 -13.78
C ALA A 257 -18.16 -1.25 -13.94
N LEU A 258 -18.05 -0.71 -15.15
CA LEU A 258 -18.40 0.67 -15.45
C LEU A 258 -19.87 0.95 -15.14
N LYS A 259 -20.79 0.06 -15.53
CA LYS A 259 -22.23 0.18 -15.23
C LYS A 259 -22.47 0.37 -13.72
N TYR A 260 -21.86 -0.47 -12.89
CA TYR A 260 -22.12 -0.43 -11.44
C TYR A 260 -21.37 0.70 -10.72
N TRP A 261 -20.18 1.12 -11.17
CA TRP A 261 -19.58 2.34 -10.64
C TRP A 261 -20.39 3.58 -11.01
N HIS A 262 -20.95 3.65 -12.22
CA HIS A 262 -21.86 4.74 -12.58
C HIS A 262 -23.11 4.75 -11.70
N LYS A 263 -23.71 3.58 -11.43
CA LYS A 263 -24.82 3.49 -10.45
C LYS A 263 -24.44 3.94 -9.06
N ALA A 264 -23.28 3.51 -8.54
CA ALA A 264 -22.78 3.98 -7.25
C ALA A 264 -22.64 5.50 -7.24
N TRP A 265 -22.10 6.06 -8.31
CA TRP A 265 -21.95 7.50 -8.43
C TRP A 265 -23.29 8.25 -8.51
N ASP A 266 -24.29 7.70 -9.21
CA ASP A 266 -25.63 8.30 -9.29
C ASP A 266 -26.34 8.28 -7.92
N LEU A 267 -26.06 7.29 -7.07
CA LEU A 267 -26.57 7.20 -5.69
C LEU A 267 -25.94 8.25 -4.75
N ASP A 268 -24.65 8.57 -4.91
CA ASP A 268 -23.97 9.61 -4.11
C ASP A 268 -23.02 10.47 -4.96
N PRO A 269 -23.56 11.42 -5.77
CA PRO A 269 -22.76 12.22 -6.70
C PRO A 269 -21.59 13.02 -6.11
N PRO A 270 -21.68 13.53 -4.86
CA PRO A 270 -20.57 14.21 -4.19
C PRO A 270 -19.38 13.31 -3.81
N ARG A 271 -19.56 11.98 -3.77
CA ARG A 271 -18.54 11.02 -3.34
C ARG A 271 -17.48 10.80 -4.43
N ALA A 272 -16.22 10.77 -4.03
CA ALA A 272 -15.10 10.72 -4.97
C ALA A 272 -14.79 9.30 -5.51
N ASP A 273 -15.15 8.27 -4.76
CA ASP A 273 -14.63 6.90 -4.90
C ASP A 273 -15.16 6.15 -6.13
N ALA A 274 -16.45 6.20 -6.44
CA ALA A 274 -16.95 5.63 -7.69
C ALA A 274 -16.28 6.27 -8.93
N VAL A 275 -16.15 7.60 -8.93
CA VAL A 275 -15.49 8.36 -10.02
C VAL A 275 -13.99 8.06 -10.08
N PHE A 276 -13.35 7.89 -8.92
CA PHE A 276 -11.95 7.47 -8.81
C PHE A 276 -11.73 6.14 -9.52
N TYR A 277 -12.57 5.13 -9.25
CA TYR A 277 -12.43 3.82 -9.85
C TYR A 277 -12.69 3.82 -11.35
N ILE A 278 -13.68 4.58 -11.84
CA ILE A 278 -13.88 4.78 -13.29
C ILE A 278 -12.61 5.37 -13.94
N GLY A 279 -11.99 6.36 -13.29
CA GLY A 279 -10.74 6.95 -13.77
C GLY A 279 -9.56 5.97 -13.77
N GLN A 280 -9.42 5.18 -12.70
CA GLN A 280 -8.41 4.12 -12.61
C GLN A 280 -8.61 3.05 -13.68
N HIS A 281 -9.85 2.63 -13.93
CA HIS A 281 -10.20 1.68 -14.96
C HIS A 281 -9.70 2.11 -16.34
N TYR A 282 -10.03 3.33 -16.76
CA TYR A 282 -9.54 3.85 -18.06
C TYR A 282 -8.02 3.94 -18.11
N ARG A 283 -7.36 4.26 -16.99
CA ARG A 283 -5.90 4.27 -16.94
C ARG A 283 -5.32 2.87 -17.16
N LEU A 284 -5.92 1.85 -16.55
CA LEU A 284 -5.50 0.46 -16.72
C LEU A 284 -5.73 -0.04 -18.14
N GLN A 285 -6.80 0.44 -18.80
CA GLN A 285 -7.07 0.23 -20.23
C GLN A 285 -6.19 1.07 -21.17
N ARG A 286 -5.20 1.80 -20.62
CA ARG A 286 -4.32 2.73 -21.36
C ARG A 286 -5.05 3.85 -22.09
N ASP A 287 -6.29 4.14 -21.72
CA ASP A 287 -7.02 5.30 -22.20
C ASP A 287 -6.75 6.50 -21.29
N GLY A 288 -5.58 7.11 -21.49
CA GLY A 288 -5.13 8.26 -20.70
C GLY A 288 -6.10 9.44 -20.79
N GLY A 289 -6.77 9.64 -21.93
CA GLY A 289 -7.70 10.75 -22.15
C GLY A 289 -8.94 10.65 -21.27
N ARG A 290 -9.62 9.49 -21.30
CA ARG A 290 -10.77 9.24 -20.42
C ARG A 290 -10.34 9.15 -18.96
N ALA A 291 -9.19 8.55 -18.66
CA ALA A 291 -8.67 8.48 -17.30
C ALA A 291 -8.47 9.89 -16.68
N VAL A 292 -7.79 10.79 -17.39
CA VAL A 292 -7.58 12.17 -16.93
C VAL A 292 -8.91 12.91 -16.75
N LYS A 293 -9.89 12.72 -17.66
CA LYS A 293 -11.22 13.34 -17.54
C LYS A 293 -11.88 12.99 -16.20
N TYR A 294 -11.93 11.71 -15.84
CA TYR A 294 -12.56 11.26 -14.59
C TYR A 294 -11.72 11.60 -13.36
N LEU A 295 -10.41 11.39 -13.39
CA LEU A 295 -9.52 11.66 -12.24
C LEU A 295 -9.43 13.16 -11.91
N ARG A 296 -9.51 14.05 -12.90
CA ARG A 296 -9.65 15.51 -12.67
C ARG A 296 -10.97 15.87 -11.99
N LYS A 297 -12.03 15.07 -12.21
CA LYS A 297 -13.30 15.25 -11.49
C LYS A 297 -13.15 14.76 -10.06
N THR A 298 -12.56 13.58 -9.85
CA THR A 298 -12.32 12.97 -8.54
C THR A 298 -11.58 13.90 -7.56
N ILE A 299 -10.56 14.65 -8.00
CA ILE A 299 -9.81 15.57 -7.11
C ILE A 299 -10.67 16.72 -6.56
N LYS A 300 -11.77 17.06 -7.24
CA LYS A 300 -12.70 18.14 -6.84
C LYS A 300 -13.84 17.64 -5.95
N LEU A 301 -14.07 16.34 -5.93
CA LEU A 301 -15.11 15.72 -5.11
C LEU A 301 -14.63 15.55 -3.67
N LEU A 302 -15.54 15.33 -2.73
CA LEU A 302 -15.22 15.12 -1.32
C LEU A 302 -15.49 13.68 -0.92
N MET A 303 -14.85 13.25 0.16
CA MET A 303 -15.27 12.06 0.88
C MET A 303 -16.13 12.54 2.04
N PRO A 304 -17.46 12.36 2.00
CA PRO A 304 -18.34 12.85 3.05
C PRO A 304 -18.04 12.11 4.36
N ARG A 305 -18.20 12.79 5.50
CA ARG A 305 -17.95 12.17 6.82
C ARG A 305 -18.83 10.95 7.10
N ARG A 306 -19.98 10.85 6.42
CA ARG A 306 -20.90 9.71 6.45
C ARG A 306 -20.41 8.49 5.68
N ALA A 307 -19.32 8.61 4.92
CA ALA A 307 -18.69 7.47 4.27
C ALA A 307 -18.04 6.61 5.36
N HIS A 308 -18.90 5.86 6.03
CA HIS A 308 -18.49 4.76 6.85
C HIS A 308 -17.68 3.87 5.90
N HIS A 309 -16.53 3.38 6.36
CA HIS A 309 -15.78 2.33 5.67
C HIS A 309 -14.81 2.75 4.56
N GLN A 310 -14.48 4.03 4.39
CA GLN A 310 -13.34 4.45 3.56
C GLN A 310 -12.29 5.21 4.35
N TRP A 311 -11.06 5.15 3.86
CA TRP A 311 -9.92 5.91 4.37
C TRP A 311 -9.86 7.24 3.60
N PRO A 312 -10.50 8.32 4.08
CA PRO A 312 -10.68 9.53 3.28
C PRO A 312 -9.33 10.15 2.90
N TYR A 313 -8.37 10.03 3.82
CA TYR A 313 -6.98 10.43 3.62
C TYR A 313 -6.28 9.61 2.52
N LEU A 314 -6.45 8.29 2.50
CA LEU A 314 -5.86 7.44 1.46
C LEU A 314 -6.39 7.84 0.08
N TYR A 315 -7.71 7.98 -0.06
CA TYR A 315 -8.33 8.40 -1.32
C TYR A 315 -7.90 9.81 -1.73
N SER A 316 -7.73 10.72 -0.77
CA SER A 316 -7.25 12.07 -1.05
C SER A 316 -5.86 12.09 -1.69
N CYS A 317 -4.98 11.17 -1.30
CA CYS A 317 -3.65 11.00 -1.88
C CYS A 317 -3.71 10.23 -3.21
N LEU A 318 -4.39 9.09 -3.22
CA LEU A 318 -4.43 8.20 -4.38
C LEU A 318 -5.02 8.87 -5.62
N ARG A 319 -6.07 9.69 -5.48
CA ARG A 319 -6.67 10.39 -6.63
C ARG A 319 -5.70 11.36 -7.32
N HIS A 320 -4.83 12.04 -6.56
CA HIS A 320 -3.81 12.92 -7.13
C HIS A 320 -2.71 12.11 -7.82
N LEU A 321 -2.26 11.03 -7.18
CA LEU A 321 -1.26 10.12 -7.74
C LEU A 321 -1.75 9.49 -9.05
N GLU A 322 -2.98 8.97 -9.07
CA GLU A 322 -3.57 8.35 -10.26
C GLU A 322 -3.76 9.39 -11.37
N LEU A 323 -4.16 10.62 -11.05
CA LEU A 323 -4.25 11.71 -12.04
C LEU A 323 -2.89 11.99 -12.69
N VAL A 324 -1.83 12.10 -11.89
CA VAL A 324 -0.46 12.30 -12.41
C VAL A 324 -0.07 11.12 -13.30
N ARG A 325 -0.29 9.87 -12.86
CA ARG A 325 0.00 8.66 -13.65
C ARG A 325 -0.75 8.67 -14.99
N ALA A 326 -2.03 9.04 -14.99
CA ALA A 326 -2.83 9.14 -16.20
C ALA A 326 -2.32 10.25 -17.13
N ALA A 327 -1.99 11.44 -16.60
CA ALA A 327 -1.46 12.55 -17.38
C ALA A 327 -0.08 12.23 -18.00
N SER A 328 0.81 11.58 -17.25
CA SER A 328 2.12 11.14 -17.76
C SER A 328 2.01 10.12 -18.89
N SER A 329 0.91 9.36 -18.97
CA SER A 329 0.68 8.44 -20.08
C SER A 329 0.37 9.16 -21.40
N LEU A 330 -0.13 10.40 -21.34
CA LEU A 330 -0.42 11.22 -22.53
C LEU A 330 0.83 11.87 -23.13
N THR A 331 1.89 12.06 -22.33
CA THR A 331 3.11 12.75 -22.77
C THR A 331 4.21 11.80 -23.20
N ARG A 332 4.04 10.49 -23.00
CA ARG A 332 5.02 9.51 -23.50
C ARG A 332 4.76 9.27 -24.98
N PRO A 333 5.79 9.40 -25.85
CA PRO A 333 5.65 8.99 -27.24
C PRO A 333 5.22 7.52 -27.26
N GLN A 334 4.20 7.19 -28.05
CA GLN A 334 3.89 5.79 -28.32
C GLN A 334 5.14 5.20 -28.98
N ILE A 335 5.82 4.32 -28.26
CA ILE A 335 6.80 3.44 -28.87
C ILE A 335 5.93 2.39 -29.55
N ASP A 336 5.79 2.53 -30.88
CA ASP A 336 5.14 1.53 -31.70
C ASP A 336 5.98 0.24 -31.58
N ASP A 337 5.39 -0.79 -30.94
CA ASP A 337 5.96 -2.14 -30.83
C ASP A 337 5.84 -2.91 -32.15
#